data_AF-U7P946-F1
#
_entry.id   AF-U7P946-F1
#
_cell.length_a   1.000
_cell.length_b   1.000
_cell.length_c   1.000
_cell.angle_alpha   90.00
_cell.angle_beta   90.00
_cell.angle_gamma   90.00
#
_symmetry.space_group_name_H-M   'P 1'
#
loop_
_entity.id
_entity.type
_entity.pdbx_description
1 polymer ?
#
loop_
_entity_poly.entity_id
_entity_poly.type
_entity_poly.pdbx_seq_one_letter_code
_entity_poly.pdbx_strand_id
1 'polypeptide(L)'
;MARFTLERGRWYGWSMYPGYGGPYFSPIRVVELRPLGTGKSLLQLRFSNVNYAAGVQLFENPLRILYRAPDHMLAALVKDADQPPERTAVISPLTWAWLNACDPHHRFDKRFKDAEQAATHYYQKVTF
;
A
#
# COMPACT_ATOMS: atom_id res chain seq x y z
N MET A 1 -19.62 -0.01 13.76
CA MET A 1 -18.82 0.87 12.87
C MET A 1 -18.11 0.01 11.83
N ALA A 2 -18.14 0.40 10.56
CA ALA A 2 -17.42 -0.30 9.49
C ALA A 2 -15.90 -0.21 9.75
N ARG A 3 -15.17 -1.32 9.53
CA ARG A 3 -13.72 -1.38 9.67
C ARG A 3 -13.10 -1.33 8.28
N PHE A 4 -11.99 -0.61 8.13
CA PHE A 4 -11.26 -0.57 6.87
C PHE A 4 -10.78 -1.97 6.45
N THR A 5 -11.01 -2.32 5.18
CA THR A 5 -10.64 -3.58 4.56
C THR A 5 -9.91 -3.34 3.25
N LEU A 6 -8.99 -4.24 2.94
CA LEU A 6 -8.36 -4.29 1.63
C LEU A 6 -9.14 -5.25 0.74
N GLU A 7 -9.19 -4.92 -0.54
CA GLU A 7 -9.92 -5.68 -1.56
C GLU A 7 -9.00 -5.95 -2.75
N ARG A 8 -9.07 -7.17 -3.29
CA ARG A 8 -8.31 -7.57 -4.47
C ARG A 8 -8.67 -6.68 -5.66
N GLY A 9 -7.65 -6.30 -6.43
CA GLY A 9 -7.77 -5.49 -7.64
C GLY A 9 -7.82 -3.98 -7.42
N ARG A 10 -7.99 -3.53 -6.17
CA ARG A 10 -8.14 -2.11 -5.82
C ARG A 10 -6.81 -1.44 -5.47
N TRP A 11 -6.82 -0.12 -5.62
CA TRP A 11 -5.68 0.74 -5.31
C TRP A 11 -5.77 1.35 -3.92
N TYR A 12 -4.62 1.46 -3.25
CA TYR A 12 -4.49 2.05 -1.93
C TYR A 12 -3.23 2.91 -1.85
N GLY A 13 -3.27 3.92 -0.97
CA GLY A 13 -2.08 4.64 -0.55
C GLY A 13 -1.30 3.80 0.46
N TRP A 14 0.00 3.61 0.21
CA TRP A 14 0.93 2.93 1.11
C TRP A 14 1.95 3.93 1.65
N SER A 15 1.96 4.13 2.96
CA SER A 15 2.93 4.99 3.66
C SER A 15 3.76 4.15 4.63
N MET A 16 5.06 4.00 4.41
CA MET A 16 5.94 3.10 5.17
C MET A 16 6.98 3.85 5.99
N TYR A 17 7.17 3.38 7.23
CA TYR A 17 8.02 4.01 8.24
C TYR A 17 8.90 2.95 8.97
N PRO A 18 10.23 3.13 9.02
CA PRO A 18 10.99 4.01 8.13
C PRO A 18 10.88 3.55 6.68
N GLY A 19 10.98 4.49 5.75
CA GLY A 19 11.24 4.23 4.33
C GLY A 19 12.73 4.29 4.02
N TYR A 20 13.08 4.82 2.84
CA TYR A 20 14.46 4.93 2.37
C TYR A 20 15.00 6.34 2.62
N GLY A 21 15.56 6.58 3.81
CA GLY A 21 16.06 7.91 4.23
C GLY A 21 14.97 8.87 4.74
N GLY A 22 13.74 8.39 4.90
CA GLY A 22 12.55 9.13 5.35
C GLY A 22 11.31 8.26 5.15
N PRO A 23 10.08 8.76 5.37
CA PRO A 23 8.86 8.03 5.00
C PRO A 23 8.84 7.68 3.50
N TYR A 24 8.37 6.48 3.17
CA TYR A 24 8.18 6.05 1.78
C TYR A 24 6.70 6.03 1.41
N PHE A 25 6.34 6.61 0.26
CA PHE A 25 4.97 6.64 -0.22
C PHE A 25 4.84 6.04 -1.61
N SER A 26 3.86 5.15 -1.79
CA SER A 26 3.51 4.66 -3.11
C SER A 26 2.04 4.26 -3.21
N PRO A 27 1.39 4.48 -4.36
CA PRO A 27 0.19 3.75 -4.70
C PRO A 27 0.51 2.26 -4.84
N ILE A 28 -0.29 1.42 -4.20
CA ILE A 28 -0.22 -0.03 -4.34
C ILE A 28 -1.51 -0.59 -4.89
N ARG A 29 -1.41 -1.58 -5.78
CA ARG A 29 -2.56 -2.35 -6.24
C ARG A 29 -2.55 -3.72 -5.57
N VAL A 30 -3.61 -4.04 -4.83
CA VAL A 30 -3.72 -5.35 -4.17
C VAL A 30 -3.93 -6.42 -5.23
N VAL A 31 -3.03 -7.39 -5.27
CA VAL A 31 -3.12 -8.57 -6.15
C VAL A 31 -3.78 -9.72 -5.41
N GLU A 32 -3.42 -9.94 -4.15
CA GLU A 32 -3.94 -11.02 -3.33
C GLU A 32 -3.87 -10.68 -1.84
N LEU A 33 -4.82 -11.19 -1.07
CA LEU A 33 -4.92 -11.07 0.38
C LEU A 33 -5.23 -12.45 0.95
N ARG A 34 -4.40 -12.95 1.86
CA ARG A 34 -4.62 -14.24 2.52
C ARG A 34 -4.41 -14.12 4.03
N PRO A 35 -5.47 -14.15 4.85
CA PRO A 35 -5.33 -14.29 6.30
C PRO A 35 -4.60 -15.60 6.62
N LEU A 36 -3.66 -15.58 7.57
CA LEU A 36 -2.86 -16.77 7.90
C LEU A 36 -3.43 -17.65 9.02
N GLY A 37 -4.55 -17.25 9.63
CA GLY A 37 -5.25 -18.09 10.63
C GLY A 37 -4.49 -18.35 11.93
N THR A 38 -3.40 -17.63 12.21
CA THR A 38 -2.49 -17.90 13.34
C THR A 38 -2.97 -17.36 14.69
N GLY A 39 -4.11 -16.66 14.74
CA GLY A 39 -4.55 -15.90 15.92
C GLY A 39 -3.74 -14.61 16.20
N LYS A 40 -2.59 -14.41 15.53
CA LYS A 40 -1.71 -13.25 15.70
C LYS A 40 -2.05 -12.06 14.77
N SER A 41 -3.25 -12.03 14.20
CA SER A 41 -3.70 -11.02 13.22
C SER A 41 -2.76 -10.86 12.02
N LEU A 42 -2.22 -11.97 11.50
CA LEU A 42 -1.34 -11.99 10.34
C LEU A 42 -2.11 -12.15 9.03
N LEU A 43 -1.68 -11.42 8.00
CA LEU A 43 -2.13 -11.60 6.62
C LEU A 43 -0.93 -11.58 5.66
N GLN A 44 -0.99 -12.41 4.63
CA GLN A 44 -0.12 -12.27 3.47
C GLN A 44 -0.76 -11.25 2.52
N LEU A 45 -0.01 -10.20 2.18
CA LEU A 45 -0.42 -9.23 1.17
C LEU A 45 0.52 -9.34 -0.03
N ARG A 46 -0.06 -9.60 -1.20
CA ARG A 46 0.64 -9.49 -2.49
C ARG A 46 0.13 -8.26 -3.23
N PHE A 47 1.03 -7.41 -3.69
CA PHE A 47 0.67 -6.11 -4.28
C PHE A 47 1.71 -5.59 -5.27
N SER A 48 1.26 -4.86 -6.28
CA SER A 48 2.14 -4.10 -7.16
C SER A 48 2.43 -2.73 -6.56
N ASN A 49 3.69 -2.38 -6.43
CA ASN A 49 4.19 -1.11 -5.93
C ASN A 49 4.71 -0.26 -7.08
N VAL A 50 4.13 0.93 -7.24
CA VAL A 50 4.28 1.73 -8.46
C VAL A 50 5.48 2.68 -8.43
N ASN A 51 5.86 3.15 -7.23
CA ASN A 51 6.92 4.14 -7.07
C ASN A 51 8.25 3.52 -6.62
N TYR A 52 8.40 2.21 -6.75
CA TYR A 52 9.65 1.56 -6.36
C TYR A 52 10.78 2.01 -7.31
N ALA A 53 11.99 2.15 -6.77
CA ALA A 53 13.11 2.77 -7.49
C ALA A 53 13.48 2.01 -8.78
N ALA A 54 13.29 0.69 -8.80
CA ALA A 54 13.48 -0.17 -9.97
C ALA A 54 12.23 -0.27 -10.87
N GLY A 55 11.35 0.73 -10.84
CA GLY A 55 10.06 0.71 -11.55
C GLY A 55 8.99 -0.07 -10.80
N VAL A 56 7.93 -0.49 -11.50
CA VAL A 56 6.85 -1.27 -10.89
C VAL A 56 7.38 -2.61 -10.42
N GLN A 57 7.17 -2.91 -9.14
CA GLN A 57 7.59 -4.19 -8.55
C GLN A 57 6.43 -4.89 -7.87
N LEU A 58 6.40 -6.21 -8.00
CA LEU A 58 5.46 -7.06 -7.28
C LEU A 58 6.09 -7.49 -5.95
N PHE A 59 5.42 -7.14 -4.86
CA PHE A 59 5.82 -7.55 -3.51
C PHE A 59 4.85 -8.56 -2.93
N GLU A 60 5.37 -9.41 -2.07
CA GLU A 60 4.60 -10.34 -1.25
C GLU A 60 5.14 -10.25 0.18
N ASN A 61 4.39 -9.59 1.07
CA ASN A 61 4.83 -9.30 2.43
C ASN A 61 3.85 -9.86 3.46
N PRO A 62 4.33 -10.57 4.49
CA PRO A 62 3.53 -10.85 5.67
C PRO A 62 3.35 -9.56 6.47
N LEU A 63 2.10 -9.28 6.83
CA LEU A 63 1.71 -8.12 7.62
C LEU A 63 1.04 -8.56 8.91
N ARG A 64 1.46 -7.99 10.03
CA ARG A 64 0.72 -8.07 11.29
C ARG A 64 -0.13 -6.83 11.44
N ILE A 65 -1.44 -7.01 11.53
CA ILE A 65 -2.35 -5.88 11.72
C ILE A 65 -2.27 -5.40 13.17
N LEU A 66 -1.90 -4.14 13.33
CA LEU A 66 -1.78 -3.49 14.64
C LEU A 66 -3.06 -2.75 15.00
N TYR A 67 -3.66 -2.07 14.01
CA TYR A 67 -4.86 -1.27 14.22
C TYR A 67 -5.68 -1.12 12.94
N ARG A 68 -7.00 -0.99 13.09
CA ARG A 68 -7.94 -0.70 12.01
C ARG A 68 -8.86 0.44 12.42
N ALA A 69 -8.70 1.57 11.75
CA ALA A 69 -9.66 2.66 11.77
C ALA A 69 -10.74 2.46 10.69
N PRO A 70 -11.75 3.33 10.64
CA PRO A 70 -12.73 3.35 9.54
C PRO A 70 -12.10 3.63 8.16
N ASP A 71 -11.02 4.40 8.12
CA ASP A 71 -10.42 4.97 6.91
C ASP A 71 -8.97 4.53 6.66
N HIS A 72 -8.36 3.75 7.55
CA HIS A 72 -7.03 3.22 7.33
C HIS A 72 -6.74 1.98 8.19
N MET A 73 -5.63 1.32 7.85
CA MET A 73 -5.06 0.21 8.60
C MET A 73 -3.59 0.49 8.88
N LEU A 74 -3.18 0.28 10.13
CA LEU A 74 -1.78 0.24 10.51
C LEU A 74 -1.34 -1.22 10.60
N ALA A 75 -0.27 -1.54 9.88
CA ALA A 75 0.32 -2.86 9.85
C ALA A 75 1.83 -2.82 10.08
N ALA A 76 2.35 -3.82 10.77
CA ALA A 76 3.78 -4.08 10.86
C ALA A 76 4.18 -5.03 9.73
N LEU A 77 5.28 -4.74 9.04
CA LEU A 77 5.91 -5.67 8.10
C LEU A 77 6.75 -6.64 8.93
N VAL A 78 6.41 -7.93 8.87
CA VAL A 78 7.05 -8.96 9.70
C VAL A 78 7.66 -10.03 8.79
N LYS A 79 8.93 -10.37 9.01
CA LYS A 79 9.57 -11.53 8.38
C LYS A 79 9.14 -12.82 9.07
N ASP A 80 9.03 -12.75 10.40
CA ASP A 80 8.56 -13.80 11.29
C ASP A 80 7.58 -13.20 12.31
N ALA A 81 6.58 -13.96 12.73
CA ALA A 81 5.55 -13.57 13.67
C ALA A 81 6.10 -13.13 15.04
N ASP A 82 7.24 -13.69 15.45
CA ASP A 82 7.83 -13.50 16.78
C ASP A 82 8.99 -12.50 16.80
N GLN A 83 9.36 -11.93 15.65
CA GLN A 83 10.38 -10.91 15.57
C GLN A 83 9.78 -9.49 15.63
N PRO A 84 10.51 -8.52 16.21
CA PRO A 84 10.11 -7.12 16.13
C PRO A 84 10.11 -6.66 14.66
N PRO A 85 9.09 -5.91 14.22
CA PRO A 85 9.04 -5.43 12.86
C PRO A 85 10.07 -4.32 12.65
N GLU A 86 10.79 -4.38 11.53
CA GLU A 86 11.71 -3.31 11.13
C GLU A 86 10.95 -2.09 10.59
N ARG A 87 9.73 -2.30 10.06
CA ARG A 87 8.94 -1.27 9.39
C ARG A 87 7.46 -1.42 9.70
N THR A 88 6.75 -0.30 9.64
CA THR A 88 5.29 -0.22 9.68
C THR A 88 4.77 0.42 8.41
N ALA A 89 3.53 0.13 8.06
CA ALA A 89 2.81 0.71 6.95
C ALA A 89 1.43 1.19 7.40
N VAL A 90 1.09 2.41 6.98
CA VAL A 90 -0.29 2.91 6.99
C VAL A 90 -0.85 2.71 5.59
N ILE A 91 -1.93 1.95 5.51
CA ILE A 91 -2.65 1.63 4.27
C ILE A 91 -3.99 2.35 4.33
N SER A 92 -4.28 3.18 3.33
CA SER A 92 -5.46 4.06 3.28
C SER A 92 -6.06 4.10 1.87
N PRO A 93 -7.30 4.58 1.70
CA PRO A 93 -7.89 4.81 0.38
C PRO A 93 -6.96 5.66 -0.49
N LEU A 94 -6.77 5.24 -1.74
CA LEU A 94 -6.06 6.08 -2.69
C LEU A 94 -6.98 7.23 -3.14
N THR A 95 -6.66 8.45 -2.71
CA THR A 95 -7.42 9.66 -3.08
C THR A 95 -6.50 10.67 -3.75
N TRP A 96 -7.08 11.67 -4.42
CA TRP A 96 -6.31 12.80 -4.94
C TRP A 96 -5.60 13.59 -3.84
N ALA A 97 -6.23 13.75 -2.67
CA ALA A 97 -5.61 14.38 -1.52
C ALA A 97 -4.36 13.62 -1.07
N TRP A 98 -4.44 12.29 -1.02
CA TRP A 98 -3.30 11.43 -0.71
C TRP A 98 -2.19 11.56 -1.77
N LEU A 99 -2.53 11.44 -3.07
CA LEU A 99 -1.56 11.58 -4.15
C LEU A 99 -0.86 12.94 -4.14
N ASN A 100 -1.59 14.03 -3.94
CA ASN A 100 -1.02 15.37 -3.90
C ASN A 100 -0.10 15.57 -2.68
N ALA A 101 -0.42 14.96 -1.54
CA ALA A 101 0.43 15.04 -0.35
C ALA A 101 1.71 14.19 -0.47
N CYS A 102 1.63 13.07 -1.19
CA CYS A 102 2.67 12.03 -1.22
C CYS A 102 3.48 11.97 -2.52
N ASP A 103 3.08 12.70 -3.57
CA ASP A 103 3.77 12.78 -4.85
C ASP A 103 4.06 14.25 -5.24
N PRO A 104 5.12 14.86 -4.67
CA PRO A 104 5.45 16.26 -4.93
C PRO A 104 5.88 16.52 -6.39
N HIS A 105 6.20 15.47 -7.15
CA HIS A 105 6.60 15.56 -8.54
C HIS A 105 5.42 15.50 -9.53
N HIS A 106 4.18 15.37 -9.04
CA HIS A 106 2.96 15.34 -9.87
C HIS A 106 3.06 14.37 -11.05
N ARG A 107 3.60 13.17 -10.82
CA ARG A 107 3.75 12.10 -11.81
C ARG A 107 2.42 11.54 -12.29
N PHE A 108 1.36 11.74 -11.50
CA PHE A 108 0.00 11.31 -11.84
C PHE A 108 -0.77 12.38 -12.60
N ASP A 109 -1.33 11.99 -13.73
CA ASP A 109 -2.08 12.88 -14.62
C ASP A 109 -3.44 13.25 -14.02
N LYS A 110 -3.64 14.54 -13.73
CA LYS A 110 -4.86 15.07 -13.10
C LYS A 110 -6.07 15.11 -14.04
N ARG A 111 -5.93 14.76 -15.32
CA ARG A 111 -7.04 14.66 -16.27
C ARG A 111 -7.96 13.46 -16.00
N PHE A 112 -7.49 12.47 -15.24
CA PHE A 112 -8.30 11.32 -14.85
C PHE A 112 -9.36 11.71 -13.81
N LYS A 113 -10.50 11.02 -13.84
CA LYS A 113 -11.65 11.33 -12.96
C LYS A 113 -11.34 11.03 -11.50
N ASP A 114 -10.50 10.05 -11.24
CA ASP A 114 -10.12 9.62 -9.90
C ASP A 114 -8.65 9.16 -9.84
N ALA A 115 -8.16 9.00 -8.61
CA ALA A 115 -6.78 8.61 -8.32
C ALA A 115 -6.47 7.16 -8.73
N GLU A 116 -7.46 6.26 -8.73
CA GLU A 116 -7.28 4.86 -9.14
C GLU A 116 -7.02 4.77 -10.66
N GLN A 117 -7.74 5.55 -11.46
CA GLN A 117 -7.52 5.68 -12.91
C GLN A 117 -6.13 6.23 -13.21
N ALA A 118 -5.71 7.29 -12.50
CA ALA A 118 -4.38 7.86 -12.66
C ALA A 118 -3.26 6.87 -12.30
N ALA A 119 -3.41 6.13 -11.20
CA ALA A 119 -2.47 5.09 -10.80
C ALA A 119 -2.46 3.92 -11.79
N THR A 120 -3.61 3.51 -12.32
CA THR A 120 -3.72 2.45 -13.33
C THR A 120 -3.04 2.86 -14.64
N HIS A 121 -3.27 4.08 -15.10
CA HIS A 121 -2.63 4.59 -16.31
C HIS A 121 -1.12 4.67 -16.15
N TYR A 122 -0.65 5.21 -15.03
CA TYR A 122 0.79 5.26 -14.74
C TYR A 122 1.37 3.84 -14.71
N TYR A 123 0.74 2.91 -13.97
CA TYR A 123 1.14 1.51 -13.93
C TYR A 123 1.28 0.91 -15.34
N GLN A 124 0.31 1.11 -16.22
CA GLN A 124 0.38 0.63 -17.60
C GLN A 124 1.54 1.26 -18.38
N LYS A 125 1.80 2.57 -18.20
CA LYS A 125 2.86 3.29 -18.90
C LYS A 125 4.28 2.85 -18.51
N VAL A 126 4.48 2.36 -17.28
CA VAL A 126 5.81 2.02 -16.76
C VAL A 126 6.08 0.51 -16.66
N THR A 127 5.14 -0.33 -17.13
CA THR A 127 5.30 -1.80 -17.17
C THR A 127 5.52 -2.34 -18.58
N PHE A 128 5.45 -1.49 -19.61
CA PHE A 128 5.69 -1.80 -21.03
C PHE A 128 6.57 -0.70 -21.65
#